data_AF-A0A847MWD6-F1
#
_entry.id   AF-A0A847MWD6-F1
#
_cell.length_a   1.000
_cell.length_b   1.000
_cell.length_c   1.000
_cell.angle_alpha   90.00
_cell.angle_beta   90.00
_cell.angle_gamma   90.00
#
_symmetry.space_group_name_H-M   'P 1'
#
loop_
_entity.id
_entity.type
_entity.pdbx_description
1 polymer ?
#
loop_
_entity_poly.entity_id
_entity_poly.type
_entity_poly.pdbx_seq_one_letter_code
_entity_poly.pdbx_strand_id
1 'polypeptide(L)'
;LFAKRKATVVVAPPDPVWTSATGAASAGTYPAGVHPDLIDAVARQVVRSWCATATPEDLASLKAQRPHIPPDLDRALLMDLSTQSEQYDIDEHARHELRERFWRVVDQVKLS
;
A
#
# COMPACT_ATOMS: atom_id res chain seq x y z
N LEU A 1 -11.99 -41.02 -15.10
CA LEU A 1 -10.73 -41.12 -14.32
C LEU A 1 -9.60 -40.48 -15.11
N PHE A 2 -9.29 -39.20 -14.86
CA PHE A 2 -8.11 -38.54 -15.44
C PHE A 2 -7.22 -38.04 -14.31
N ALA A 3 -6.20 -38.84 -13.99
CA ALA A 3 -5.06 -38.40 -13.21
C ALA A 3 -4.00 -37.85 -14.18
N LYS A 4 -3.60 -36.60 -14.03
CA LYS A 4 -2.40 -36.05 -14.66
C LYS A 4 -1.58 -35.28 -13.63
N ARG A 5 -0.28 -35.51 -13.72
CA ARG A 5 0.73 -35.43 -12.68
C ARG A 5 1.20 -34.00 -12.44
N LYS A 6 1.68 -33.78 -11.22
CA LYS A 6 2.33 -32.55 -10.73
C LYS A 6 3.57 -32.22 -11.57
N ALA A 7 3.76 -30.93 -11.88
CA ALA A 7 5.01 -30.38 -12.38
C ALA A 7 5.63 -29.52 -11.27
N THR A 8 6.72 -30.01 -10.68
CA THR A 8 7.61 -29.22 -9.84
C THR A 8 8.63 -28.57 -10.77
N VAL A 9 8.66 -27.25 -10.80
CA VAL A 9 9.75 -26.47 -11.40
C VAL A 9 10.54 -25.85 -10.26
N VAL A 10 11.78 -26.32 -10.10
CA VAL A 10 12.80 -25.63 -9.30
C VAL A 10 13.42 -24.59 -10.22
N VAL A 11 13.18 -23.31 -9.94
CA VAL A 11 13.91 -22.17 -10.54
C VAL A 11 14.55 -21.40 -9.40
N ALA A 12 15.87 -21.34 -9.41
CA ALA A 12 16.65 -20.49 -8.52
C ALA A 12 16.30 -19.02 -8.78
N PRO A 13 16.26 -18.16 -7.74
CA PRO A 13 15.90 -16.76 -7.92
C PRO A 13 17.02 -16.03 -8.68
N PRO A 14 16.71 -15.28 -9.76
CA PRO A 14 17.56 -14.18 -10.16
C PRO A 14 17.35 -13.04 -9.16
N ASP A 15 18.43 -12.58 -8.54
CA ASP A 15 18.40 -11.37 -7.71
C ASP A 15 17.86 -10.20 -8.55
N PRO A 16 16.77 -9.52 -8.12
CA PRO A 16 16.36 -8.30 -8.77
C PRO A 16 17.33 -7.18 -8.35
N VAL A 17 18.40 -7.04 -9.14
CA VAL A 17 19.21 -5.83 -9.19
C VAL A 17 18.37 -4.73 -9.82
N TRP A 18 17.76 -3.88 -8.99
CA TRP A 18 17.19 -2.62 -9.48
C TRP A 18 18.17 -1.49 -9.19
N THR A 19 18.93 -1.10 -10.21
CA THR A 19 19.63 0.18 -10.22
C THR A 19 18.78 1.17 -11.00
N SER A 20 18.27 2.18 -10.30
CA SER A 20 17.91 3.47 -10.92
C SER A 20 18.28 4.56 -9.93
N ALA A 21 19.33 5.30 -10.29
CA ALA A 21 19.90 6.38 -9.51
C ALA A 21 18.92 7.55 -9.40
N THR A 22 18.68 8.03 -8.18
CA THR A 22 18.78 9.45 -7.80
C THR A 22 18.82 9.54 -6.27
N GLY A 23 19.97 9.97 -5.73
CA GLY A 23 20.09 10.53 -4.38
C GLY A 23 20.09 9.52 -3.22
N ALA A 24 21.25 9.39 -2.57
CA ALA A 24 21.43 8.66 -1.33
C ALA A 24 20.31 8.94 -0.30
N ALA A 25 19.56 7.91 0.06
CA ALA A 25 18.92 7.83 1.37
C ALA A 25 19.63 6.70 2.12
N SER A 26 20.34 7.09 3.16
CA SER A 26 21.03 6.23 4.11
C SER A 26 20.17 5.02 4.45
N ALA A 27 20.77 3.82 4.44
CA ALA A 27 20.25 2.67 5.15
C ALA A 27 20.26 2.98 6.66
N GLY A 28 19.33 3.83 7.07
CA GLY A 28 19.00 4.02 8.47
C GLY A 28 18.37 2.72 8.93
N THR A 29 18.89 2.17 10.02
CA THR A 29 18.21 1.12 10.77
C THR A 29 16.79 1.61 11.08
N TYR A 30 15.82 1.24 10.25
CA TYR A 30 14.42 1.46 10.58
C TYR A 30 14.17 0.64 11.85
N PRO A 31 13.58 1.21 12.91
CA PRO A 31 13.14 0.42 14.05
C PRO A 31 12.22 -0.69 13.54
N ALA A 32 12.15 -1.81 14.25
CA ALA A 32 11.44 -3.04 13.88
C ALA A 32 9.93 -2.86 13.63
N GLY A 33 9.58 -2.17 12.54
CA GLY A 33 8.24 -1.80 12.12
C GLY A 33 8.16 -1.74 10.60
N VAL A 34 7.02 -1.29 10.08
CA VAL A 34 6.75 -1.33 8.64
C VAL A 34 7.61 -0.31 7.89
N HIS A 35 8.24 -0.75 6.79
CA HIS A 35 9.07 0.13 5.97
C HIS A 35 8.23 1.26 5.34
N PRO A 36 8.69 2.52 5.35
CA PRO A 36 7.91 3.66 4.85
C PRO A 36 7.53 3.54 3.36
N ASP A 37 8.39 2.94 2.54
CA ASP A 37 8.08 2.68 1.12
C ASP A 37 6.89 1.72 0.95
N LEU A 38 6.74 0.77 1.87
CA LEU A 38 5.62 -0.16 1.85
C LEU A 38 4.31 0.56 2.22
N ILE A 39 4.36 1.46 3.21
CA ILE A 39 3.24 2.33 3.59
C ILE A 39 2.81 3.18 2.39
N ASP A 40 3.76 3.77 1.65
CA ASP A 40 3.47 4.51 0.42
C ASP A 40 2.84 3.65 -0.67
N ALA A 41 3.41 2.47 -0.92
CA ALA A 41 2.91 1.54 -1.92
C ALA A 41 1.46 1.13 -1.64
N VAL A 42 1.13 0.78 -0.38
CA VAL A 42 -0.21 0.39 0.04
C VAL A 42 -1.19 1.56 -0.07
N ALA A 43 -0.82 2.76 0.42
CA ALA A 43 -1.68 3.93 0.31
C ALA A 43 -2.05 4.24 -1.15
N ARG A 44 -1.07 4.18 -2.07
CA ARG A 44 -1.31 4.36 -3.51
C ARG A 44 -2.16 3.25 -4.10
N GLN A 45 -1.93 2.01 -3.71
CA GLN A 45 -2.69 0.85 -4.17
C GLN A 45 -4.17 0.99 -3.83
N VAL A 46 -4.49 1.28 -2.56
CA VAL A 46 -5.86 1.43 -2.08
C VAL A 46 -6.56 2.60 -2.77
N VAL A 47 -5.91 3.77 -2.83
CA VAL A 47 -6.48 4.94 -3.52
C VAL A 47 -6.73 4.63 -4.99
N ARG A 48 -5.80 3.97 -5.68
CA ARG A 48 -5.99 3.57 -7.09
C ARG A 48 -7.15 2.61 -7.27
N SER A 49 -7.27 1.62 -6.39
CA SER A 49 -8.39 0.66 -6.40
C SER A 49 -9.73 1.36 -6.20
N TRP A 50 -9.81 2.26 -5.21
CA TRP A 50 -11.01 3.05 -4.94
C TRP A 50 -11.36 3.99 -6.11
N CYS A 51 -10.37 4.68 -6.69
CA CYS A 51 -10.56 5.54 -7.86
C CYS A 51 -11.05 4.79 -9.10
N ALA A 52 -10.79 3.48 -9.22
CA ALA A 52 -11.26 2.70 -10.35
C ALA A 52 -12.80 2.56 -10.38
N THR A 53 -13.45 2.74 -9.23
CA THR A 53 -14.92 2.66 -9.09
C THR A 53 -15.57 3.96 -8.65
N ALA A 54 -14.78 4.96 -8.23
CA ALA A 54 -15.28 6.23 -7.70
C ALA A 54 -15.55 7.26 -8.80
N THR A 55 -16.54 8.12 -8.56
CA THR A 55 -16.85 9.28 -9.39
C THR A 55 -16.13 10.54 -8.87
N PRO A 56 -16.07 11.63 -9.66
CA PRO A 56 -15.57 12.92 -9.18
C PRO A 56 -16.32 13.46 -7.95
N GLU A 57 -17.62 13.19 -7.84
CA GLU A 57 -18.46 13.57 -6.70
C GLU A 57 -18.09 12.77 -5.44
N ASP A 58 -17.75 11.49 -5.59
CA ASP A 58 -17.25 10.66 -4.49
C ASP A 58 -15.91 11.17 -3.97
N LEU A 59 -15.02 11.64 -4.85
CA LEU A 59 -13.74 12.25 -4.45
C LEU A 59 -13.92 13.57 -3.72
N ALA A 60 -14.86 14.41 -4.16
CA ALA A 60 -15.20 15.64 -3.46
C ALA A 60 -15.77 15.33 -2.06
N SER A 61 -16.68 14.36 -1.98
CA SER A 61 -17.28 13.88 -0.73
C SER A 61 -16.23 13.32 0.23
N LEU A 62 -15.32 12.48 -0.27
CA LEU A 62 -14.21 11.93 0.51
C LEU A 62 -13.30 13.03 1.07
N LYS A 63 -12.92 14.00 0.23
CA LYS A 63 -12.07 15.14 0.65
C LYS A 63 -12.75 16.01 1.72
N ALA A 64 -14.07 16.17 1.65
CA ALA A 64 -14.83 16.93 2.65
C ALA A 64 -14.87 16.27 4.04
N GLN A 65 -14.59 14.96 4.13
CA GLN A 65 -14.59 14.23 5.39
C GLN A 65 -13.27 14.36 6.17
N ARG A 66 -12.23 15.01 5.61
CA ARG A 66 -10.95 15.20 6.28
C ARG A 66 -11.14 15.89 7.65
N PRO A 67 -10.49 15.41 8.73
CA PRO A 67 -9.44 14.38 8.80
C PRO A 67 -9.91 12.92 8.90
N HIS A 68 -11.21 12.66 8.88
CA HIS A 68 -11.79 11.35 9.12
C HIS A 68 -11.80 10.47 7.85
N ILE A 69 -11.14 9.31 7.92
CA ILE A 69 -11.14 8.31 6.84
C ILE A 69 -12.37 7.41 6.99
N PRO A 70 -13.15 7.14 5.93
CA PRO A 70 -14.24 6.18 5.99
C PRO A 70 -13.78 4.81 6.52
N PRO A 71 -14.54 4.16 7.41
CA PRO A 71 -14.10 2.95 8.10
C PRO A 71 -13.78 1.80 7.14
N ASP A 72 -14.47 1.72 6.00
CA ASP A 72 -14.21 0.68 5.00
C ASP A 72 -12.87 0.90 4.27
N LEU A 73 -12.49 2.17 4.03
CA LEU A 73 -11.19 2.51 3.47
C LEU A 73 -10.06 2.32 4.49
N ASP A 74 -10.28 2.69 5.75
CA ASP A 74 -9.27 2.47 6.81
C ASP A 74 -9.01 0.97 7.00
N ARG A 75 -10.05 0.13 7.00
CA ARG A 75 -9.89 -1.33 7.04
C ARG A 75 -9.14 -1.87 5.84
N ALA A 76 -9.45 -1.39 4.62
CA ALA A 76 -8.75 -1.81 3.42
C ALA A 76 -7.25 -1.45 3.48
N LEU A 77 -6.93 -0.23 3.93
CA LEU A 77 -5.55 0.21 4.15
C LEU A 77 -4.80 -0.70 5.13
N LEU A 78 -5.38 -0.97 6.29
CA LEU A 78 -4.74 -1.79 7.32
C LEU A 78 -4.59 -3.25 6.90
N MET A 79 -5.59 -3.80 6.19
CA MET A 79 -5.56 -5.19 5.71
C MET A 79 -4.55 -5.39 4.58
N ASP A 80 -4.45 -4.43 3.65
CA ASP A 80 -3.43 -4.47 2.60
C ASP A 80 -2.03 -4.29 3.22
N LEU A 81 -1.89 -3.42 4.22
CA LEU A 81 -0.60 -3.23 4.90
C LEU A 81 -0.16 -4.49 5.66
N SER A 82 -1.06 -5.14 6.40
CA SER A 82 -0.75 -6.39 7.11
C SER A 82 -0.40 -7.52 6.15
N THR A 83 -1.12 -7.63 5.05
CA THR A 83 -0.85 -8.65 4.01
C THR A 83 0.51 -8.44 3.37
N GLN A 84 0.87 -7.20 3.03
CA GLN A 84 2.13 -6.90 2.32
C GLN A 84 3.35 -6.85 3.23
N SER A 85 3.17 -6.48 4.51
CA SER A 85 4.26 -6.46 5.49
C SER A 85 4.49 -7.83 6.14
N GLU A 86 3.58 -8.78 5.92
CA GLU A 86 3.50 -10.06 6.64
C GLU A 86 3.40 -9.88 8.18
N GLN A 87 3.03 -8.67 8.64
CA GLN A 87 2.87 -8.34 10.04
C GLN A 87 1.38 -8.31 10.40
N TYR A 88 0.99 -9.19 11.31
CA TYR A 88 -0.40 -9.25 11.79
C TYR A 88 -0.73 -8.09 12.75
N ASP A 89 0.27 -7.61 13.48
CA ASP A 89 0.15 -6.45 14.37
C ASP A 89 0.88 -5.26 13.76
N ILE A 90 0.12 -4.35 13.15
CA ILE A 90 0.63 -3.07 12.66
C ILE A 90 0.71 -2.12 13.84
N ASP A 91 1.89 -1.60 14.15
CA ASP A 91 2.08 -0.68 15.27
C ASP A 91 1.37 0.67 15.06
N GLU A 92 1.09 1.39 16.15
CA GLU A 92 0.31 2.65 16.08
C GLU A 92 1.00 3.72 15.22
N HIS A 93 2.33 3.75 15.22
CA HIS A 93 3.08 4.69 14.39
C HIS A 93 2.89 4.38 12.89
N ALA A 94 3.01 3.12 12.47
CA ALA A 94 2.72 2.73 11.08
C ALA A 94 1.27 3.02 10.68
N ARG A 95 0.29 2.85 11.60
CA ARG A 95 -1.12 3.22 11.33
C ARG A 95 -1.28 4.72 11.08
N HIS A 96 -0.65 5.57 11.90
CA HIS A 96 -0.69 7.02 11.72
C HIS A 96 -0.05 7.44 10.39
N GLU A 97 1.16 6.95 10.10
CA GLU A 97 1.86 7.22 8.85
C GLU A 97 1.05 6.80 7.61
N LEU A 98 0.39 5.63 7.67
CA LEU A 98 -0.46 5.14 6.59
C LEU A 98 -1.63 6.08 6.31
N ARG A 99 -2.29 6.59 7.36
CA ARG A 99 -3.42 7.51 7.23
C ARG A 99 -2.98 8.87 6.70
N GLU A 100 -1.85 9.39 7.16
CA GLU A 100 -1.28 10.61 6.58
C GLU A 100 -0.95 10.41 5.10
N ARG A 101 -0.33 9.27 4.77
CA ARG A 101 0.09 8.99 3.41
C ARG A 101 -1.10 8.82 2.47
N PHE A 102 -2.16 8.17 2.92
CA PHE A 102 -3.44 8.09 2.21
C PHE A 102 -3.93 9.48 1.79
N TRP A 103 -4.03 10.43 2.73
CA TRP A 103 -4.49 11.78 2.41
C TRP A 103 -3.56 12.51 1.44
N ARG A 104 -2.24 12.38 1.59
CA ARG A 104 -1.27 12.95 0.64
C ARG A 104 -1.47 12.39 -0.78
N VAL A 105 -1.83 11.11 -0.93
CA VAL A 105 -2.13 10.51 -2.23
C VAL A 105 -3.47 11.02 -2.77
N VAL A 106 -4.53 11.07 -1.94
CA VAL A 106 -5.85 11.60 -2.33
C VAL A 106 -5.76 13.06 -2.79
N ASP A 107 -4.90 13.87 -2.17
CA ASP A 107 -4.66 15.26 -2.57
C ASP A 107 -4.06 15.37 -3.98
N GLN A 108 -3.32 14.35 -4.43
CA GLN A 108 -2.73 14.27 -5.77
C GLN A 108 -3.69 13.71 -6.83
N VAL A 109 -4.79 13.07 -6.43
CA VAL A 109 -5.79 12.51 -7.35
C VAL A 109 -6.62 13.63 -7.99
N LYS A 110 -6.77 13.53 -9.31
CA LYS A 110 -7.73 14.29 -10.12
C LYS A 110 -8.54 13.31 -10.95
N LEU A 111 -9.84 13.21 -10.66
CA LEU A 111 -10.80 12.52 -11.54
C LEU A 111 -11.35 13.58 -12.52
N SER A 112 -11.36 13.25 -13.80
CA SER A 112 -11.80 14.13 -14.90
C SER A 112 -13.07 13.58 -15.53
#